data_AF-A0A3C1AB36-F1
#
_entry.id   AF-A0A3C1AB36-F1
#
_cell.length_a   1.000
_cell.length_b   1.000
_cell.length_c   1.000
_cell.angle_alpha   90.00
_cell.angle_beta   90.00
_cell.angle_gamma   90.00
#
_symmetry.space_group_name_H-M   'P 1'
#
loop_
_entity.id
_entity.type
_entity.pdbx_description
1 polymer ?
#
loop_
_entity_poly.entity_id
_entity_poly.type
_entity_poly.pdbx_seq_one_letter_code
_entity_poly.pdbx_strand_id
1 'polypeptide(L)'
;MAQVKNSVPLTFSEEPKNLSTLYLHPPSELLRIDESSKSALPQIIGKVYDTTFDVMKLARYDEVEEGRIYNLRIQINEAEGLILYFSAFFLPQDGFLSITGTEIHNSYTFSYFNNPQGGSYSIPMTHGEYVTLRVFIPYDYSAEPHIILSGIGIIPKAEKGYGGSGSGEGNVKCKIGRGQGGIQEPCK
;
A
#
# COMPACT_ATOMS: atom_id res chain seq x y z
N MET A 1 -16.85 -31.79 11.29
CA MET A 1 -16.45 -30.40 11.55
C MET A 1 -14.94 -30.39 11.71
N ALA A 2 -14.19 -30.14 10.63
CA ALA A 2 -12.74 -30.12 10.67
C ALA A 2 -12.29 -28.75 11.21
N GLN A 3 -11.55 -28.76 12.31
CA GLN A 3 -10.92 -27.56 12.84
C GLN A 3 -9.84 -27.12 11.85
N VAL A 4 -9.98 -25.90 11.34
CA VAL A 4 -8.89 -25.16 10.71
C VAL A 4 -7.80 -25.06 11.75
N LYS A 5 -6.73 -25.85 11.60
CA LYS A 5 -5.51 -25.69 12.40
C LYS A 5 -5.07 -24.25 12.22
N ASN A 6 -4.87 -23.57 13.35
CA ASN A 6 -4.29 -22.24 13.42
C ASN A 6 -3.02 -22.17 12.55
N SER A 7 -3.16 -21.72 11.31
CA SER A 7 -2.04 -21.25 10.52
C SER A 7 -1.58 -19.97 11.22
N VAL A 8 -0.56 -20.11 12.06
CA VAL A 8 0.15 -19.00 12.66
C VAL A 8 0.41 -18.01 11.53
N PRO A 9 -0.08 -16.75 11.60
CA PRO A 9 0.28 -15.77 10.59
C PRO A 9 1.80 -15.68 10.65
N LEU A 10 2.45 -16.14 9.58
CA LEU A 10 3.91 -16.08 9.44
C LEU A 10 4.31 -14.65 9.76
N THR A 11 4.97 -14.46 10.89
CA THR A 11 5.37 -13.14 11.35
C THR A 11 6.45 -12.66 10.39
N PHE A 12 6.05 -11.92 9.36
CA PHE A 12 6.91 -11.47 8.26
C PHE A 12 7.90 -10.37 8.66
N SER A 13 8.36 -10.36 9.91
CA SER A 13 9.28 -9.35 10.45
C SER A 13 10.70 -9.48 9.92
N GLU A 14 11.11 -10.64 9.41
CA GLU A 14 12.44 -10.86 8.86
C GLU A 14 12.45 -10.69 7.34
N GLU A 15 13.52 -10.12 6.77
CA GLU A 15 13.70 -10.05 5.31
C GLU A 15 13.73 -11.47 4.71
N PRO A 16 13.09 -11.69 3.54
CA PRO A 16 13.01 -13.02 2.99
C PRO A 16 14.36 -13.42 2.41
N LYS A 17 14.70 -14.71 2.52
CA LYS A 17 15.97 -15.22 1.99
C LYS A 17 16.04 -15.06 0.47
N ASN A 18 14.96 -15.40 -0.23
CA ASN A 18 14.89 -15.29 -1.68
C ASN A 18 13.98 -14.12 -2.10
N LEU A 19 14.53 -12.90 -2.03
CA LEU A 19 13.85 -11.68 -2.44
C LEU A 19 14.28 -11.23 -3.84
N SER A 20 13.34 -11.14 -4.77
CA SER A 20 13.59 -10.38 -6.01
C SER A 20 13.25 -8.92 -5.81
N THR A 21 14.12 -8.01 -6.28
CA THR A 21 13.84 -6.57 -6.28
C THR A 21 13.70 -6.07 -7.71
N LEU A 22 12.53 -5.52 -8.02
CA LEU A 22 12.24 -4.78 -9.24
C LEU A 22 12.48 -3.29 -8.99
N TYR A 23 13.56 -2.77 -9.56
CA TYR A 23 13.84 -1.34 -9.56
C TYR A 23 13.09 -0.66 -10.72
N LEU A 24 12.22 0.27 -10.37
CA LEU A 24 11.46 1.06 -11.34
C LEU A 24 11.99 2.50 -11.38
N HIS A 25 12.13 3.02 -12.59
CA HIS A 25 12.64 4.36 -12.88
C HIS A 25 11.56 5.18 -13.60
N PRO A 26 10.53 5.65 -12.87
CA PRO A 26 9.50 6.49 -13.47
C PRO A 26 10.08 7.81 -14.00
N PRO A 27 9.43 8.46 -14.98
CA PRO A 27 9.80 9.82 -15.39
C PRO A 27 9.84 10.77 -14.19
N SER A 28 10.82 11.68 -14.18
CA SER A 28 11.07 12.59 -13.06
C SER A 28 9.88 13.48 -12.72
N GLU A 29 8.99 13.74 -13.67
CA GLU A 29 7.75 14.49 -13.49
C GLU A 29 6.76 13.79 -12.55
N LEU A 30 6.82 12.46 -12.43
CA LEU A 30 6.01 11.69 -11.49
C LEU A 30 6.54 11.76 -10.05
N LEU A 31 7.81 12.14 -9.89
CA LEU A 31 8.48 12.28 -8.60
C LEU A 31 8.42 13.71 -8.06
N ARG A 32 7.55 14.56 -8.63
CA ARG A 32 7.36 15.96 -8.23
C ARG A 32 5.89 16.31 -8.14
N ILE A 33 5.52 17.04 -7.10
CA ILE A 33 4.23 17.73 -7.03
C ILE A 33 4.49 19.19 -7.42
N ASP A 34 3.81 19.67 -8.44
CA ASP A 34 3.87 21.09 -8.79
C ASP A 34 3.08 21.88 -7.74
N GLU A 35 3.78 22.68 -6.94
CA GLU A 35 3.21 23.61 -5.94
C GLU A 35 2.38 24.76 -6.58
N SER A 36 2.12 24.72 -7.90
CA SER A 36 1.27 25.70 -8.54
C SER A 36 -0.19 25.37 -8.25
N SER A 37 -0.69 25.80 -7.09
CA SER A 37 -1.88 26.66 -7.03
C SER A 37 -2.27 26.99 -5.60
N LYS A 38 -2.14 28.28 -5.26
CA LYS A 38 -3.05 28.98 -4.34
C LYS A 38 -4.48 28.96 -4.94
N SER A 39 -5.15 27.81 -4.99
CA SER A 39 -6.48 27.67 -5.57
C SER A 39 -7.35 26.75 -4.72
N ALA A 40 -8.66 26.98 -4.77
CA ALA A 40 -9.71 26.15 -4.15
C ALA A 40 -9.84 24.74 -4.78
N LEU A 41 -8.79 24.26 -5.45
CA LEU A 41 -8.75 22.96 -6.11
C LEU A 41 -8.19 21.88 -5.17
N PRO A 42 -8.61 20.62 -5.32
CA PRO A 42 -8.05 19.50 -4.57
C PRO A 42 -6.53 19.42 -4.75
N GLN A 43 -5.81 19.23 -3.65
CA GLN A 43 -4.36 19.04 -3.68
C GLN A 43 -4.04 17.67 -4.30
N ILE A 44 -3.15 17.65 -5.30
CA ILE A 44 -2.64 16.41 -5.87
C ILE A 44 -1.59 15.86 -4.90
N ILE A 45 -1.87 14.69 -4.34
CA ILE A 45 -0.98 14.02 -3.36
C ILE A 45 -0.10 12.93 -3.99
N GLY A 46 -0.32 12.59 -5.26
CA GLY A 46 0.48 11.59 -5.97
C GLY A 46 0.10 11.48 -7.45
N LYS A 47 0.98 10.84 -8.24
CA LYS A 47 0.82 10.62 -9.68
C LYS A 47 0.94 9.13 -10.00
N VAL A 48 0.18 8.63 -10.97
CA VAL A 48 0.21 7.21 -11.35
C VAL A 48 1.30 6.98 -12.40
N TYR A 49 2.19 6.04 -12.11
CA TYR A 49 3.08 5.43 -13.08
C TYR A 49 2.37 4.22 -13.70
N ASP A 50 1.94 4.37 -14.96
CA ASP A 50 1.28 3.31 -15.71
C ASP A 50 2.30 2.22 -16.07
N THR A 51 2.12 1.04 -15.50
CA THR A 51 3.01 -0.11 -15.67
C THR A 51 2.23 -1.38 -15.46
N THR A 52 2.51 -2.41 -16.25
CA THR A 52 1.85 -3.71 -16.12
C THR A 52 2.86 -4.82 -15.99
N PHE A 53 2.72 -5.64 -14.95
CA PHE A 53 3.52 -6.84 -14.78
C PHE A 53 2.83 -7.90 -13.94
N ASP A 54 3.21 -9.15 -14.22
CA ASP A 54 2.75 -10.35 -13.52
C ASP A 54 3.67 -10.61 -12.32
N VAL A 55 3.12 -10.47 -11.11
CA VAL A 55 3.87 -10.61 -9.86
C VAL A 55 4.48 -12.00 -9.76
N MET A 56 3.74 -13.04 -10.18
CA MET A 56 4.17 -14.43 -10.03
C MET A 56 5.33 -14.80 -10.96
N LYS A 57 5.48 -14.07 -12.08
CA LYS A 57 6.62 -14.23 -13.01
C LYS A 57 7.89 -13.54 -12.55
N LEU A 58 7.77 -12.49 -11.75
CA LEU A 58 8.92 -11.69 -11.27
C LEU A 58 9.40 -12.12 -9.90
N ALA A 59 8.49 -12.60 -9.05
CA ALA A 59 8.82 -13.03 -7.70
C ALA A 59 9.75 -14.26 -7.70
N ARG A 60 10.55 -14.37 -6.64
CA ARG A 60 11.33 -15.57 -6.33
C ARG A 60 10.73 -16.24 -5.11
N TYR A 61 10.79 -17.56 -5.02
CA TYR A 61 10.18 -18.27 -3.92
C TYR A 61 11.19 -19.03 -3.05
N ASP A 62 10.81 -19.16 -1.78
CA ASP A 62 11.36 -20.11 -0.84
C ASP A 62 10.36 -21.27 -0.69
N GLU A 63 10.86 -22.51 -0.69
CA GLU A 63 10.05 -23.68 -0.30
C GLU A 63 9.95 -23.71 1.24
N VAL A 64 8.75 -23.95 1.76
CA VAL A 64 8.48 -24.15 3.18
C VAL A 64 7.70 -25.46 3.35
N GLU A 65 7.55 -25.95 4.59
CA GLU A 65 6.94 -27.25 4.87
C GLU A 65 5.56 -27.43 4.21
N GLU A 66 4.75 -26.38 4.21
CA GLU A 66 3.35 -26.42 3.76
C GLU A 66 3.15 -25.84 2.34
N GLY A 67 4.19 -25.30 1.69
CA GLY A 67 4.03 -24.66 0.38
C GLY A 67 5.20 -23.80 -0.07
N ARG A 68 4.91 -22.78 -0.87
CA ARG A 68 5.88 -21.81 -1.41
C ARG A 68 5.56 -20.40 -0.97
N ILE A 69 6.58 -19.64 -0.59
CA ILE A 69 6.46 -18.20 -0.33
C ILE A 69 7.20 -17.46 -1.43
N TYR A 70 6.46 -16.80 -2.31
CA TYR A 70 6.97 -15.93 -3.36
C TYR A 70 7.18 -14.52 -2.81
N ASN A 71 8.36 -13.94 -3.03
CA ASN A 71 8.73 -12.62 -2.55
C ASN A 71 9.14 -11.73 -3.74
N LEU A 72 8.53 -10.55 -3.80
CA LEU A 72 8.88 -9.48 -4.73
C LEU A 72 8.92 -8.15 -3.99
N ARG A 73 10.00 -7.41 -4.11
CA ARG A 73 10.10 -6.00 -3.72
C ARG A 73 10.00 -5.16 -4.98
N ILE A 74 9.13 -4.15 -4.94
CA ILE A 74 9.10 -3.09 -5.94
C ILE A 74 9.70 -1.86 -5.29
N GLN A 75 10.70 -1.26 -5.94
CA GLN A 75 11.42 -0.12 -5.42
C GLN A 75 11.40 1.05 -6.41
N ILE A 76 10.99 2.21 -5.92
CA ILE A 76 11.01 3.51 -6.60
C ILE A 76 11.71 4.48 -5.66
N ASN A 77 12.93 4.88 -6.04
CA ASN A 77 13.69 5.86 -5.26
C ASN A 77 12.94 7.19 -5.22
N GLU A 78 13.14 7.96 -4.13
CA GLU A 78 12.56 9.29 -3.93
C GLU A 78 11.03 9.31 -3.73
N ALA A 79 10.38 8.15 -3.69
CA ALA A 79 9.00 8.05 -3.22
C ALA A 79 8.92 8.16 -1.69
N GLU A 80 7.92 8.87 -1.19
CA GLU A 80 7.49 8.88 0.22
C GLU A 80 6.46 7.79 0.51
N GLY A 81 5.68 7.42 -0.51
CA GLY A 81 4.75 6.31 -0.42
C GLY A 81 4.34 5.77 -1.77
N LEU A 82 3.84 4.54 -1.76
CA LEU A 82 3.42 3.80 -2.93
C LEU A 82 1.99 3.30 -2.75
N ILE A 83 1.19 3.39 -3.81
CA ILE A 83 -0.15 2.82 -3.92
C ILE A 83 -0.08 1.78 -5.05
N LEU A 84 -0.50 0.55 -4.80
CA LEU A 84 -0.51 -0.49 -5.83
C LEU A 84 -1.89 -0.63 -6.46
N TYR A 85 -1.95 -0.61 -7.78
CA TYR A 85 -3.14 -0.87 -8.57
C TYR A 85 -3.03 -2.24 -9.24
N PHE A 86 -4.04 -3.07 -9.08
CA PHE A 86 -4.13 -4.41 -9.62
C PHE A 86 -5.25 -4.47 -10.65
N SER A 87 -5.00 -5.08 -11.82
CA SER A 87 -6.05 -5.41 -12.80
C SER A 87 -6.54 -6.84 -12.67
N ALA A 88 -5.78 -7.70 -12.00
CA ALA A 88 -6.19 -9.04 -11.63
C ALA A 88 -5.61 -9.40 -10.25
N PHE A 89 -6.46 -10.00 -9.41
CA PHE A 89 -6.10 -10.39 -8.05
C PHE A 89 -6.79 -11.70 -7.72
N PHE A 90 -6.10 -12.81 -7.92
CA PHE A 90 -6.57 -14.14 -7.57
C PHE A 90 -5.55 -14.86 -6.69
N LEU A 91 -6.06 -15.43 -5.59
CA LEU A 91 -5.33 -16.30 -4.67
C LEU A 91 -6.08 -17.63 -4.61
N PRO A 92 -5.39 -18.78 -4.62
CA PRO A 92 -6.02 -20.07 -4.39
C PRO A 92 -6.50 -20.19 -2.92
N GLN A 93 -7.33 -21.19 -2.67
CA GLN A 93 -7.76 -21.52 -1.31
C GLN A 93 -6.56 -21.76 -0.40
N ASP A 94 -6.65 -21.26 0.84
CA ASP A 94 -5.58 -21.25 1.86
C ASP A 94 -4.29 -20.50 1.46
N GLY A 95 -4.26 -19.90 0.27
CA GLY A 95 -3.23 -18.94 -0.14
C GLY A 95 -3.47 -17.56 0.48
N PHE A 96 -2.40 -16.81 0.67
CA PHE A 96 -2.47 -15.44 1.15
C PHE A 96 -1.41 -14.54 0.51
N LEU A 97 -1.69 -13.24 0.45
CA LEU A 97 -0.77 -12.19 0.05
C LEU A 97 -0.59 -11.21 1.22
N SER A 98 0.65 -11.00 1.64
CA SER A 98 1.03 -9.92 2.56
C SER A 98 1.76 -8.83 1.76
N ILE A 99 1.39 -7.57 1.99
CA ILE A 99 2.00 -6.40 1.37
C ILE A 99 2.49 -5.47 2.47
N THR A 100 3.79 -5.19 2.49
CA THR A 100 4.43 -4.40 3.56
C THR A 100 5.33 -3.33 2.97
N GLY A 101 5.20 -2.09 3.46
CA GLY A 101 6.12 -0.99 3.14
C GLY A 101 7.43 -1.03 3.94
N THR A 102 8.07 0.13 4.11
CA THR A 102 9.23 0.27 5.02
C THR A 102 8.82 0.13 6.48
N GLU A 103 7.63 0.61 6.84
CA GLU A 103 7.08 0.50 8.19
C GLU A 103 6.12 -0.70 8.29
N ILE A 104 6.41 -1.63 9.21
CA ILE A 104 5.66 -2.89 9.38
C ILE A 104 4.20 -2.64 9.78
N HIS A 105 3.92 -1.49 10.42
CA HIS A 105 2.58 -1.10 10.86
C HIS A 105 1.61 -0.81 9.70
N ASN A 106 2.12 -0.55 8.48
CA ASN A 106 1.32 -0.42 7.27
C ASN A 106 1.45 -1.69 6.42
N SER A 107 0.93 -2.79 6.94
CA SER A 107 0.83 -4.06 6.22
C SER A 107 -0.62 -4.39 5.87
N TYR A 108 -0.83 -4.87 4.65
CA TYR A 108 -2.12 -5.35 4.14
C TYR A 108 -2.03 -6.85 3.91
N THR A 109 -3.01 -7.62 4.38
CA THR A 109 -3.05 -9.07 4.19
C THR A 109 -4.36 -9.50 3.54
N PHE A 110 -4.23 -10.25 2.47
CA PHE A 110 -5.32 -10.83 1.71
C PHE A 110 -5.24 -12.35 1.76
N SER A 111 -6.38 -13.02 1.80
CA SER A 111 -6.55 -14.46 1.71
C SER A 111 -7.62 -14.77 0.67
N TYR A 112 -7.82 -16.05 0.37
CA TYR A 112 -8.93 -16.49 -0.47
C TYR A 112 -10.30 -15.91 -0.05
N PHE A 113 -10.53 -15.70 1.25
CA PHE A 113 -11.83 -15.27 1.78
C PHE A 113 -12.09 -13.76 1.68
N ASN A 114 -11.04 -12.94 1.66
CA ASN A 114 -11.16 -11.48 1.61
C ASN A 114 -10.51 -10.86 0.37
N ASN A 115 -10.11 -11.69 -0.61
CA ASN A 115 -9.58 -11.19 -1.85
C ASN A 115 -10.67 -10.44 -2.66
N PRO A 116 -10.28 -9.45 -3.46
CA PRO A 116 -11.17 -8.82 -4.42
C PRO A 116 -11.77 -9.88 -5.35
N GLN A 117 -13.11 -9.88 -5.50
CA GLN A 117 -13.83 -10.83 -6.35
C GLN A 117 -13.77 -10.42 -7.84
N GLY A 118 -12.55 -10.29 -8.36
CA GLY A 118 -12.26 -9.83 -9.72
C GLY A 118 -12.34 -8.30 -9.90
N GLY A 119 -11.92 -7.84 -11.09
CA GLY A 119 -11.87 -6.42 -11.44
C GLY A 119 -10.65 -5.67 -10.89
N SER A 120 -10.61 -4.36 -11.13
CA SER A 120 -9.53 -3.50 -10.68
C SER A 120 -9.61 -3.27 -9.17
N TYR A 121 -8.47 -3.39 -8.49
CA TYR A 121 -8.37 -3.17 -7.05
C TYR A 121 -7.15 -2.31 -6.72
N SER A 122 -7.21 -1.53 -5.64
CA SER A 122 -6.06 -0.79 -5.14
C SER A 122 -5.92 -0.99 -3.64
N ILE A 123 -4.69 -1.11 -3.17
CA ILE A 123 -4.42 -1.00 -1.73
C ILE A 123 -4.20 0.46 -1.35
N PRO A 124 -4.46 0.85 -0.10
CA PRO A 124 -4.05 2.16 0.38
C PRO A 124 -2.52 2.28 0.42
N MET A 125 -2.06 3.50 0.64
CA MET A 125 -0.65 3.86 0.61
C MET A 125 0.19 3.05 1.61
N THR A 126 1.28 2.47 1.11
CA THR A 126 2.39 1.97 1.91
C THR A 126 3.47 3.05 2.00
N HIS A 127 3.96 3.36 3.21
CA HIS A 127 5.05 4.33 3.40
C HIS A 127 6.40 3.77 2.94
N GLY A 128 7.21 4.64 2.34
CA GLY A 128 8.57 4.38 1.94
C GLY A 128 8.78 4.24 0.43
N GLU A 129 10.04 4.04 0.06
CA GLU A 129 10.51 3.92 -1.34
C GLU A 129 10.28 2.52 -1.93
N TYR A 130 9.83 1.57 -1.11
CA TYR A 130 9.58 0.22 -1.55
C TYR A 130 8.35 -0.38 -0.90
N VAL A 131 7.83 -1.39 -1.58
CA VAL A 131 6.80 -2.28 -1.07
C VAL A 131 7.21 -3.72 -1.35
N THR A 132 7.02 -4.59 -0.37
CA THR A 132 7.32 -6.03 -0.48
C THR A 132 6.00 -6.80 -0.52
N LEU A 133 5.80 -7.57 -1.58
CA LEU A 133 4.71 -8.51 -1.75
C LEU A 133 5.22 -9.91 -1.39
N ARG A 134 4.53 -10.59 -0.48
CA ARG A 134 4.77 -11.99 -0.08
C ARG A 134 3.53 -12.81 -0.35
N VAL A 135 3.59 -13.72 -1.31
CA VAL A 135 2.48 -14.60 -1.68
C VAL A 135 2.80 -16.01 -1.20
N PHE A 136 1.99 -16.56 -0.30
CA PHE A 136 2.07 -17.96 0.08
C PHE A 136 1.07 -18.79 -0.73
N ILE A 137 1.56 -19.91 -1.26
CA ILE A 137 0.78 -20.89 -2.00
C ILE A 137 1.00 -22.27 -1.40
N PRO A 138 -0.04 -22.89 -0.81
CA PRO A 138 0.04 -24.25 -0.27
C PRO A 138 0.27 -25.29 -1.37
N TYR A 139 0.96 -26.40 -1.07
CA TYR A 139 1.15 -27.49 -2.04
C TYR A 139 -0.13 -28.25 -2.40
N ASP A 140 -1.11 -28.26 -1.49
CA ASP A 140 -2.34 -29.04 -1.63
C ASP A 140 -3.30 -28.49 -2.71
N TYR A 141 -2.99 -27.31 -3.28
CA TYR A 141 -3.83 -26.67 -4.28
C TYR A 141 -3.08 -26.47 -5.60
N SER A 142 -3.68 -26.96 -6.68
CA SER A 142 -3.10 -26.89 -8.03
C SER A 142 -3.39 -25.57 -8.76
N ALA A 143 -4.25 -24.71 -8.22
CA ALA A 143 -4.59 -23.45 -8.84
C ALA A 143 -3.45 -22.44 -8.63
N GLU A 144 -2.86 -21.97 -9.73
CA GLU A 144 -1.83 -20.95 -9.67
C GLU A 144 -2.44 -19.58 -9.32
N PRO A 145 -1.82 -18.81 -8.42
CA PRO A 145 -2.24 -17.43 -8.17
C PRO A 145 -2.07 -16.59 -9.44
N HIS A 146 -2.94 -15.59 -9.60
CA HIS A 146 -2.88 -14.67 -10.73
C HIS A 146 -3.00 -13.23 -10.23
N ILE A 147 -1.85 -12.57 -10.11
CA ILE A 147 -1.73 -11.23 -9.53
C ILE A 147 -1.04 -10.33 -10.57
N ILE A 148 -1.82 -9.46 -11.19
CA ILE A 148 -1.34 -8.51 -12.19
C ILE A 148 -1.42 -7.11 -11.62
N LEU A 149 -0.26 -6.48 -11.47
CA LEU A 149 -0.16 -5.05 -11.20
C LEU A 149 -0.34 -4.30 -12.51
N SER A 150 -1.14 -3.24 -12.49
CA SER A 150 -1.51 -2.42 -13.65
C SER A 150 -1.23 -0.93 -13.43
N GLY A 151 -0.51 -0.58 -12.37
CA GLY A 151 -0.06 0.78 -12.12
C GLY A 151 0.46 0.93 -10.70
N ILE A 152 1.26 1.97 -10.51
CA ILE A 152 1.79 2.34 -9.19
C ILE A 152 1.55 3.83 -8.98
N GLY A 153 0.74 4.17 -7.98
CA GLY A 153 0.62 5.53 -7.50
C GLY A 153 1.86 5.90 -6.70
N ILE A 154 2.52 6.97 -7.12
CA ILE A 154 3.74 7.48 -6.51
C ILE A 154 3.38 8.74 -5.75
N ILE A 155 3.68 8.73 -4.46
CA ILE A 155 3.61 9.90 -3.59
C ILE A 155 5.05 10.35 -3.43
N PRO A 156 5.47 11.45 -4.07
CA PRO A 156 6.86 11.90 -4.00
C PRO A 156 7.18 12.47 -2.63
N LYS A 157 8.44 12.40 -2.22
CA LYS A 157 8.90 13.11 -1.03
C LYS A 157 8.63 14.60 -1.20
N ALA A 158 8.03 15.20 -0.17
CA ALA A 158 7.94 16.66 -0.11
C ALA A 158 9.35 17.25 -0.27
N GLU A 159 9.53 18.17 -1.22
CA GLU A 159 10.74 18.99 -1.25
C GLU A 159 10.81 19.69 0.11
N LYS A 160 11.97 19.61 0.80
CA LYS A 160 12.21 20.35 2.05
C LYS A 160 12.37 21.85 1.75
N GLY A 161 11.38 22.44 1.09
CA GLY A 161 11.20 23.86 0.90
C GLY A 161 10.29 24.40 2.01
N TYR A 162 10.77 25.43 2.70
CA TYR A 162 10.07 26.20 3.72
C TYR A 162 8.55 26.34 3.48
N GLY A 163 7.77 25.49 4.15
CA GLY A 163 6.30 25.54 4.23
C GLY A 163 5.86 24.93 5.55
N GLY A 164 5.62 25.77 6.55
CA GLY A 164 5.34 25.34 7.93
C GLY A 164 4.02 24.58 8.08
N SER A 165 4.07 23.52 8.88
CA SER A 165 2.98 22.87 9.62
C SER A 165 1.55 23.09 9.13
N GLY A 166 1.05 22.14 8.34
CA GLY A 166 -0.33 21.69 8.48
C GLY A 166 -0.40 20.69 9.64
N SER A 167 -0.47 21.18 10.87
CA SER A 167 -0.66 20.32 12.05
C SER A 167 -2.01 19.61 11.95
N GLY A 168 -1.99 18.32 11.60
CA GLY A 168 -3.01 17.40 12.08
C GLY A 168 -2.99 17.41 13.59
N GLU A 169 -4.17 17.41 14.19
CA GLU A 169 -4.43 17.36 15.64
C GLU A 169 -4.22 18.67 16.42
N GLY A 170 -5.16 19.59 16.22
CA GLY A 170 -5.52 20.59 17.23
C GLY A 170 -7.02 20.55 17.45
N ASN A 171 -7.44 20.12 18.65
CA ASN A 171 -8.78 20.35 19.18
C ASN A 171 -9.31 21.71 18.69
N VAL A 172 -10.48 21.72 18.06
CA VAL A 172 -11.16 22.93 17.61
C VAL A 172 -11.36 23.85 18.82
N LYS A 173 -10.39 24.72 19.10
CA LYS A 173 -10.61 25.87 19.96
C LYS A 173 -11.36 26.88 19.11
N CYS A 174 -12.68 26.80 19.18
CA CYS A 174 -13.58 27.86 18.77
C CYS A 174 -13.04 29.19 19.32
N LYS A 175 -12.51 30.04 18.45
CA LYS A 175 -12.29 31.45 18.78
C LYS A 175 -13.64 32.12 18.72
N ILE A 176 -14.34 32.14 19.86
CA ILE A 176 -15.49 33.02 20.06
C ILE A 176 -14.94 34.45 20.08
N GLY A 177 -15.27 35.21 19.04
CA GLY A 177 -15.07 36.66 19.03
C GLY A 177 -15.95 37.29 20.12
N ARG A 178 -15.34 37.96 21.10
CA ARG A 178 -16.07 38.84 22.01
C ARG A 178 -16.34 40.17 21.29
N GLY A 179 -17.52 40.27 20.70
CA GLY A 179 -18.17 41.52 20.31
C GLY A 179 -19.59 41.50 20.85
N GLN A 180 -19.79 42.18 21.98
CA GLN A 180 -21.03 42.64 22.61
C GLN A 180 -22.38 42.04 22.18
N GLY A 181 -23.04 41.38 23.15
CA GLY A 181 -24.50 41.34 23.28
C GLY A 181 -25.21 40.20 22.56
N GLY A 182 -25.78 39.26 23.34
CA GLY A 182 -26.87 38.41 22.88
C GLY A 182 -26.71 36.91 23.14
N ILE A 183 -27.33 36.46 24.23
CA ILE A 183 -28.01 35.16 24.48
C ILE A 183 -27.30 33.86 24.03
N GLN A 184 -26.99 33.01 25.02
CA GLN A 184 -26.29 31.74 24.87
C GLN A 184 -27.23 30.58 25.27
N GLU A 185 -27.44 29.61 24.37
CA GLU A 185 -27.90 28.26 24.70
C GLU A 185 -26.95 27.22 24.06
N PRO A 186 -26.76 26.04 24.68
CA PRO A 186 -25.63 25.15 24.42
C PRO A 186 -25.81 24.23 23.20
N CYS A 187 -24.68 23.85 22.61
CA CYS A 187 -24.58 22.86 21.53
C CYS A 187 -25.14 21.50 21.97
N LYS A 188 -25.96 20.89 21.10
CA LYS A 188 -26.20 19.43 21.07
C LYS A 188 -25.29 18.81 20.03
#